data_AF-A0A183HLQ9-F1
#
_entry.id   AF-A0A183HLQ9-F1
#
_cell.length_a   1.000
_cell.length_b   1.000
_cell.length_c   1.000
_cell.angle_alpha   90.00
_cell.angle_beta   90.00
_cell.angle_gamma   90.00
#
_symmetry.space_group_name_H-M   'P 1'
#
loop_
_entity.id
_entity.type
_entity.pdbx_description
1 polymer ?
#
loop_
_entity_poly.entity_id
_entity_poly.type
_entity_poly.pdbx_seq_one_letter_code
_entity_poly.pdbx_strand_id
1 'polypeptide(L)'
;MWLDECVEFHRLWSALQFFFCQPSLSGQEGLNPPAEPLIEALYGDGLHWAGCSIIAVLNQYRRFEVLDFSYHLLRVHRADGKDNVVHGIKLSRMVERIRRFQLLNNQIFGVLNNYLNSVGENGEEIVEEQIREFAPPVYHSLSRSFASND
;
A
#
# COMPACT_ATOMS: atom_id res chain seq x y z
N MET A 1 -0.14 -0.16 -15.56
CA MET A 1 0.11 -0.38 -14.12
C MET A 1 1.52 -0.93 -14.01
N TRP A 2 2.35 -0.34 -13.16
CA TRP A 2 3.72 -0.80 -12.89
C TRP A 2 3.70 -1.91 -11.84
N LEU A 3 4.49 -2.96 -12.03
CA LEU A 3 4.45 -4.16 -11.19
C LEU A 3 5.71 -4.36 -10.38
N ASP A 4 6.88 -4.15 -10.97
CA ASP A 4 8.15 -4.29 -10.24
C ASP A 4 8.83 -2.93 -10.06
N GLU A 5 8.47 -1.96 -10.91
CA GLU A 5 9.03 -0.62 -10.89
C GLU A 5 8.54 0.18 -9.69
N CYS A 6 9.49 0.82 -9.00
CA CYS A 6 9.24 1.66 -7.83
C CYS A 6 9.16 3.15 -8.22
N VAL A 7 8.25 3.48 -9.14
CA VAL A 7 8.11 4.83 -9.73
C VAL A 7 6.84 5.58 -9.30
N GLU A 8 5.95 4.93 -8.54
CA GLU A 8 4.73 5.54 -8.00
C GLU A 8 4.89 5.84 -6.50
N PHE A 9 4.20 6.87 -6.00
CA PHE A 9 4.28 7.27 -4.59
C PHE A 9 3.95 6.14 -3.61
N HIS A 10 2.96 5.31 -3.91
CA HIS A 10 2.62 4.17 -3.03
C HIS A 10 3.78 3.19 -2.81
N ARG A 11 4.74 3.11 -3.74
CA ARG A 11 5.96 2.29 -3.59
C ARG A 11 6.93 2.91 -2.60
N LEU A 12 7.14 4.22 -2.67
CA LEU A 12 7.88 4.96 -1.66
C LEU A 12 7.23 4.80 -0.28
N TRP A 13 5.90 4.93 -0.21
CA TRP A 13 5.17 4.73 1.04
C TRP A 13 5.28 3.30 1.57
N SER A 14 5.28 2.28 0.69
CA SER A 14 5.48 0.88 1.09
C SER A 14 6.85 0.67 1.75
N ALA A 15 7.91 1.31 1.21
CA ALA A 15 9.25 1.26 1.81
C ALA A 15 9.30 1.94 3.18
N LEU A 16 8.67 3.12 3.31
CA LEU A 16 8.53 3.82 4.59
C LEU A 16 7.74 3.01 5.61
N GLN A 17 6.60 2.45 5.22
CA GLN A 17 5.80 1.56 6.07
C GLN A 17 6.61 0.35 6.53
N PHE A 18 7.40 -0.26 5.64
CA PHE A 18 8.29 -1.35 6.02
C PHE A 18 9.28 -0.94 7.12
N PHE A 19 9.87 0.25 7.01
CA PHE A 19 10.73 0.80 8.07
C PHE A 19 9.95 1.06 9.38
N PHE A 20 8.79 1.71 9.31
CA PHE A 20 7.96 2.03 10.48
C PHE A 20 7.44 0.81 11.24
N CYS A 21 7.26 -0.30 10.52
CA CYS A 21 6.82 -1.58 11.09
C CYS A 21 7.92 -2.28 11.89
N GLN A 22 9.19 -1.87 11.78
CA GLN A 22 10.28 -2.49 12.52
C GLN A 22 10.03 -2.36 14.04
N PRO A 23 10.08 -3.46 14.81
CA PRO A 23 9.96 -3.40 16.25
C PRO A 23 11.22 -2.76 16.84
N SER A 24 11.09 -2.13 18.02
CA SER A 24 12.26 -1.65 18.77
C SER A 24 13.25 -2.79 18.95
N LEU A 25 14.51 -2.54 18.64
CA LEU A 25 15.65 -3.45 18.82
C LEU A 25 16.04 -3.54 20.31
N SER A 26 15.07 -3.71 21.21
CA SER A 26 15.33 -4.00 22.61
C SER A 26 15.58 -5.49 22.77
N GLY A 27 16.84 -5.89 22.70
CA GLY A 27 17.21 -7.29 22.82
C GLY A 27 18.67 -7.68 22.53
N GLN A 28 19.57 -6.75 22.22
CA GLN A 28 21.00 -7.05 22.33
C GLN A 28 21.41 -6.87 23.80
N GLU A 29 21.57 -8.00 24.49
CA GLU A 29 22.07 -8.09 25.86
C GLU A 29 23.36 -7.27 26.02
N GLY A 30 23.41 -6.40 27.03
CA GLY A 30 24.66 -5.87 27.58
C GLY A 30 24.83 -4.36 27.60
N LEU A 31 24.14 -3.60 26.74
CA LEU A 31 24.11 -2.14 26.81
C LEU A 31 22.66 -1.71 26.59
N ASN A 32 22.09 -0.96 27.52
CA ASN A 32 20.80 -0.29 27.35
C ASN A 32 21.05 1.08 26.69
N PRO A 33 21.17 1.23 25.36
CA PRO A 33 20.85 2.53 24.78
C PRO A 33 19.35 2.77 25.00
N PRO A 34 18.92 4.03 25.20
CA PRO A 34 17.49 4.34 25.22
C PRO A 34 16.89 3.86 23.90
N ALA A 35 15.88 3.00 23.97
CA ALA A 35 15.17 2.55 22.78
C ALA A 35 14.63 3.79 22.06
N GLU A 36 14.97 3.96 20.79
CA GLU A 36 14.40 5.04 20.00
C GLU A 36 12.87 4.93 20.03
N PRO A 37 12.17 6.05 20.28
CA PRO A 37 10.72 6.03 20.34
C PRO A 37 10.16 5.59 19.00
N LEU A 38 9.15 4.72 19.05
CA LEU A 38 8.46 4.24 17.86
C LEU A 38 7.75 5.41 17.15
N ILE A 39 7.55 5.28 15.84
CA ILE A 39 7.00 6.36 15.01
C ILE A 39 5.61 6.84 15.47
N GLU A 40 4.78 5.92 15.98
CA GLU A 40 3.47 6.24 16.55
C GLU A 40 3.55 7.09 17.82
N ALA A 41 4.65 7.01 18.59
CA ALA A 41 4.87 7.84 19.76
C ALA A 41 5.35 9.25 19.38
N LEU A 42 6.03 9.38 18.24
CA LEU A 42 6.56 10.67 17.75
C LEU A 42 5.52 11.47 16.95
N TYR A 43 4.77 10.79 16.08
CA TYR A 43 3.92 11.43 15.08
C TYR A 43 2.44 11.08 15.21
N GLY A 44 2.08 10.13 16.09
CA GLY A 44 0.72 9.59 16.18
C GLY A 44 0.23 9.04 14.85
N ASP A 45 -1.09 9.11 14.64
CA ASP A 45 -1.73 8.64 13.41
C ASP A 45 -1.61 9.63 12.25
N GLY A 46 -1.20 10.89 12.53
CA GLY A 46 -1.13 11.96 11.54
C GLY A 46 -0.21 11.64 10.35
N LEU A 47 0.88 10.91 10.61
CA LEU A 47 1.79 10.43 9.57
C LEU A 47 1.07 9.49 8.58
N HIS A 48 0.25 8.57 9.10
CA HIS A 48 -0.53 7.64 8.27
C HIS A 48 -1.65 8.35 7.52
N TRP A 49 -2.32 9.32 8.15
CA TRP A 49 -3.30 10.18 7.48
C TRP A 49 -2.68 10.90 6.29
N ALA A 50 -1.49 11.48 6.45
CA ALA A 50 -0.78 12.16 5.36
C ALA A 50 -0.45 11.22 4.20
N GLY A 51 0.22 10.09 4.48
CA GLY A 51 0.60 9.12 3.45
C GLY A 51 -0.60 8.51 2.71
N CYS A 52 -1.63 8.09 3.46
CA CYS A 52 -2.84 7.52 2.86
C CYS A 52 -3.62 8.55 2.05
N SER A 53 -3.66 9.82 2.47
CA SER A 53 -4.31 10.89 1.71
C SER A 53 -3.65 11.10 0.35
N ILE A 54 -2.32 11.13 0.29
CA ILE A 54 -1.59 11.25 -0.99
C ILE A 54 -1.87 10.04 -1.89
N ILE A 55 -1.84 8.82 -1.33
CA ILE A 55 -2.17 7.60 -2.08
C ILE A 55 -3.61 7.64 -2.62
N ALA A 56 -4.57 8.12 -1.82
CA ALA A 56 -5.97 8.19 -2.20
C ALA A 56 -6.19 9.20 -3.34
N VAL A 57 -5.68 10.43 -3.20
CA VAL A 57 -5.84 11.50 -4.20
C VAL A 57 -5.13 11.18 -5.52
N LEU A 58 -4.02 10.42 -5.49
CA LEU A 58 -3.35 9.91 -6.69
C LEU A 58 -4.01 8.66 -7.30
N ASN A 59 -5.13 8.20 -6.73
CA ASN A 59 -5.82 6.96 -7.11
C ASN A 59 -4.88 5.74 -7.19
N GLN A 60 -4.04 5.59 -6.16
CA GLN A 60 -3.04 4.52 -6.03
C GLN A 60 -3.42 3.46 -4.98
N TYR A 61 -4.53 3.63 -4.24
CA TYR A 61 -4.92 2.75 -3.14
C TYR A 61 -5.00 1.26 -3.51
N ARG A 62 -5.71 0.91 -4.60
CA ARG A 62 -5.84 -0.51 -5.02
C ARG A 62 -4.47 -1.13 -5.36
N ARG A 63 -3.56 -0.33 -5.94
CA ARG A 63 -2.20 -0.79 -6.27
C ARG A 63 -1.35 -0.96 -5.01
N PHE A 64 -1.45 -0.01 -4.09
CA PHE A 64 -0.83 -0.10 -2.77
C PHE A 64 -1.23 -1.37 -2.02
N GLU A 65 -2.54 -1.65 -1.92
CA GLU A 65 -3.06 -2.80 -1.17
C GLU A 65 -2.50 -4.14 -1.68
N VAL A 66 -2.36 -4.29 -3.00
CA VAL A 66 -1.83 -5.50 -3.62
C VAL A 66 -0.32 -5.60 -3.47
N LEU A 67 0.38 -4.48 -3.70
CA LEU A 67 1.82 -4.45 -3.96
C LEU A 67 2.68 -3.98 -2.77
N ASP A 68 2.08 -3.60 -1.64
CA ASP A 68 2.81 -3.22 -0.44
C ASP A 68 3.67 -4.36 0.13
N PHE A 69 4.94 -4.05 0.42
CA PHE A 69 5.94 -5.01 0.88
C PHE A 69 5.57 -5.63 2.23
N SER A 70 5.08 -4.81 3.16
CA SER A 70 4.68 -5.25 4.50
C SER A 70 3.46 -6.17 4.42
N TYR A 71 2.47 -5.84 3.60
CA TYR A 71 1.27 -6.66 3.43
C TYR A 71 1.61 -7.99 2.77
N HIS A 72 2.54 -7.99 1.82
CA HIS A 72 3.06 -9.24 1.25
C HIS A 72 3.74 -10.11 2.32
N LEU A 73 4.63 -9.54 3.15
CA LEU A 73 5.28 -10.26 4.23
C LEU A 73 4.27 -10.86 5.22
N LEU A 74 3.25 -10.09 5.62
CA LEU A 74 2.17 -10.57 6.49
C LEU A 74 1.40 -11.74 5.86
N ARG A 75 1.10 -11.68 4.55
CA ARG A 75 0.41 -12.76 3.83
C ARG A 75 1.23 -14.03 3.80
N VAL A 76 2.53 -13.93 3.50
CA VAL A 76 3.44 -15.10 3.46
C VAL A 76 3.61 -15.71 4.84
N HIS A 77 3.85 -14.89 5.87
CA HIS A 77 3.96 -15.39 7.25
C HIS A 77 2.66 -16.07 7.73
N ARG A 78 1.49 -15.59 7.33
CA ARG A 78 0.21 -16.28 7.64
C ARG A 78 0.08 -17.63 6.95
N ALA A 79 0.69 -17.79 5.78
CA ALA A 79 0.63 -19.03 5.02
C ALA A 79 1.57 -20.11 5.59
N ASP A 80 2.77 -19.74 6.04
CA ASP A 80 3.78 -20.71 6.49
C ASP A 80 4.06 -20.72 7.99
N GLY A 81 3.66 -19.67 8.74
CA GLY A 81 3.80 -19.57 10.18
C GLY A 81 5.24 -19.52 10.71
N LYS A 82 6.24 -19.28 9.84
CA LYS A 82 7.65 -19.31 10.26
C LYS A 82 8.00 -18.09 11.09
N ASP A 83 8.59 -18.29 12.27
CA ASP A 83 9.01 -17.21 13.16
C ASP A 83 10.53 -17.26 13.42
N ASN A 84 11.29 -16.62 12.54
CA ASN A 84 12.74 -16.51 12.65
C ASN A 84 13.17 -15.10 13.08
N VAL A 85 14.42 -14.98 13.52
CA VAL A 85 15.08 -13.68 13.70
C VAL A 85 15.93 -13.39 12.47
N VAL A 86 15.60 -12.32 11.75
CA VAL A 86 16.31 -11.89 10.53
C VAL A 86 16.84 -10.48 10.77
N HIS A 87 18.16 -10.28 10.66
CA HIS A 87 18.82 -9.00 10.95
C HIS A 87 18.46 -8.43 12.33
N GLY A 88 18.34 -9.29 13.35
CA GLY A 88 17.96 -8.88 14.71
C GLY A 88 16.46 -8.59 14.91
N ILE A 89 15.64 -8.72 13.86
CA ILE A 89 14.20 -8.50 13.91
C ILE A 89 13.49 -9.84 14.06
N LYS A 90 12.75 -10.01 15.15
CA LYS A 90 11.85 -11.17 15.33
C LYS A 90 10.63 -11.02 14.41
N LEU A 91 10.44 -11.97 13.51
CA LEU A 91 9.43 -11.87 12.45
C LEU A 91 8.00 -11.76 13.00
N SER A 92 7.65 -12.51 14.04
CA SER A 92 6.34 -12.42 14.70
C SER A 92 6.03 -11.00 15.22
N ARG A 93 7.02 -10.31 15.80
CA ARG A 93 6.86 -8.92 16.27
C ARG A 93 6.68 -7.94 15.11
N MET A 94 7.41 -8.16 14.01
CA MET A 94 7.28 -7.37 12.79
C MET A 94 5.87 -7.49 12.19
N VAL A 95 5.38 -8.72 11.97
CA VAL A 95 4.05 -8.94 11.35
C VAL A 95 2.90 -8.49 12.24
N GLU A 96 3.06 -8.51 13.56
CA GLU A 96 2.10 -7.94 14.51
C GLU A 96 1.98 -6.42 14.30
N ARG A 97 3.10 -5.71 14.18
CA ARG A 97 3.12 -4.27 13.86
C ARG A 97 2.53 -3.97 12.49
N ILE A 98 2.92 -4.75 11.47
CA ILE A 98 2.33 -4.63 10.12
C ILE A 98 0.81 -4.74 10.17
N ARG A 99 0.27 -5.71 10.92
CA ARG A 99 -1.18 -5.89 11.03
C ARG A 99 -1.87 -4.68 11.67
N ARG A 100 -1.26 -4.05 12.69
CA ARG A 100 -1.81 -2.84 13.30
C ARG A 100 -1.91 -1.70 12.30
N PHE A 101 -0.82 -1.40 11.58
CA PHE A 101 -0.83 -0.34 10.56
C PHE A 101 -1.70 -0.67 9.35
N GLN A 102 -1.83 -1.95 8.99
CA GLN A 102 -2.79 -2.36 7.97
C GLN A 102 -4.23 -2.01 8.35
N LEU A 103 -4.62 -2.26 9.61
CA LEU A 103 -5.95 -1.93 10.10
C LEU A 103 -6.17 -0.40 10.13
N LEU A 104 -5.18 0.36 10.60
CA LEU A 104 -5.22 1.82 10.60
C LEU A 104 -5.37 2.39 9.18
N ASN A 105 -4.53 1.96 8.25
CA ASN A 105 -4.59 2.42 6.86
C ASN A 105 -5.95 2.09 6.23
N ASN A 106 -6.49 0.88 6.45
CA ASN A 106 -7.79 0.50 5.92
C ASN A 106 -8.92 1.39 6.48
N GLN A 107 -8.85 1.76 7.75
CA GLN A 107 -9.81 2.72 8.34
C GLN A 107 -9.68 4.09 7.69
N ILE A 108 -8.46 4.60 7.52
CA ILE A 108 -8.19 5.89 6.89
C ILE A 108 -8.68 5.90 5.43
N PHE A 109 -8.34 4.89 4.63
CA PHE A 109 -8.82 4.76 3.25
C PHE A 109 -10.34 4.69 3.19
N GLY A 110 -10.98 3.97 4.12
CA GLY A 110 -12.44 3.93 4.22
C GLY A 110 -13.05 5.32 4.43
N VAL A 111 -12.50 6.11 5.35
CA VAL A 111 -12.95 7.49 5.59
C VAL A 111 -12.70 8.38 4.37
N LEU A 112 -11.49 8.36 3.82
CA LEU A 112 -11.14 9.19 2.66
C LEU A 112 -12.03 8.88 1.46
N ASN A 113 -12.27 7.60 1.17
CA ASN A 113 -13.11 7.16 0.06
C ASN A 113 -14.57 7.62 0.23
N ASN A 114 -15.10 7.64 1.46
CA ASN A 114 -16.44 8.16 1.71
C ASN A 114 -16.56 9.65 1.37
N TYR A 115 -15.56 10.46 1.72
CA TYR A 115 -15.58 11.89 1.42
C TYR A 115 -15.24 12.21 -0.04
N LEU A 116 -14.27 11.52 -0.64
CA LEU A 116 -13.87 11.75 -2.03
C LEU A 116 -14.97 11.37 -3.03
N ASN A 117 -15.73 10.30 -2.76
CA ASN A 117 -16.82 9.88 -3.64
C ASN A 117 -18.12 10.67 -3.42
N SER A 118 -18.33 11.25 -2.23
CA SER A 118 -19.51 12.08 -1.94
C SER A 118 -19.51 13.41 -2.70
N VAL A 119 -18.34 13.92 -3.11
CA VAL A 119 -18.23 15.17 -3.89
C VAL A 119 -18.95 15.08 -5.26
N GLY A 120 -19.21 13.87 -5.78
CA GLY A 120 -19.96 13.66 -7.01
C GLY A 120 -21.49 13.72 -6.87
N GLU A 121 -22.06 13.78 -5.66
CA GLU A 121 -23.53 13.81 -5.46
C GLU A 121 -24.12 15.23 -5.56
N ASN A 122 -23.29 16.27 -5.73
CA ASN A 122 -23.73 17.68 -5.79
C ASN A 122 -24.30 18.13 -7.15
N GLY A 123 -24.69 17.20 -8.02
CA GLY A 123 -25.42 17.50 -9.26
C GLY A 123 -24.56 17.96 -10.44
N GLU A 124 -23.23 17.84 -10.35
CA GLU A 124 -22.38 17.87 -11.54
C GLU A 124 -22.48 16.49 -12.21
N GLU A 125 -22.70 16.45 -13.54
CA GLU A 125 -22.74 15.21 -14.31
C GLU A 125 -21.60 14.29 -13.88
N ILE A 126 -21.94 13.09 -13.43
CA ILE A 126 -20.96 12.01 -13.21
C ILE A 126 -20.27 11.85 -14.57
N VAL A 127 -19.08 12.43 -14.72
CA VAL A 127 -18.22 12.17 -15.85
C VAL A 127 -17.98 10.66 -15.76
N GLU A 128 -18.65 9.89 -16.62
CA GLU A 128 -18.41 8.46 -16.71
C GLU A 128 -16.89 8.28 -16.81
N GLU A 129 -16.29 7.63 -15.81
CA GLU A 129 -14.86 7.35 -15.85
C GLU A 129 -14.62 6.62 -17.18
N GLN A 130 -13.92 7.26 -18.12
CA GLN A 130 -13.56 6.60 -19.37
C GLN A 130 -12.65 5.42 -19.03
N ILE A 131 -13.25 4.23 -18.95
CA ILE A 131 -12.53 3.01 -18.66
C ILE A 131 -11.68 2.70 -19.87
N ARG A 132 -10.38 2.51 -19.65
CA ARG A 132 -9.49 2.06 -20.71
C ARG A 132 -9.83 0.62 -21.11
N GLU A 133 -10.32 0.46 -22.32
CA GLU A 133 -10.55 -0.84 -22.93
C GLU A 133 -9.27 -1.41 -23.54
N PHE A 134 -9.20 -2.74 -23.63
CA PHE A 134 -8.13 -3.46 -24.31
C PHE A 134 -8.75 -4.37 -25.36
N ALA A 135 -8.28 -4.25 -26.60
CA ALA A 135 -8.80 -5.05 -27.70
C ALA A 135 -8.51 -6.55 -27.49
N PRO A 136 -9.45 -7.45 -27.84
CA PRO A 136 -9.19 -8.88 -27.82
C PRO A 136 -8.13 -9.25 -28.87
N PRO A 137 -7.45 -10.42 -28.73
CA PRO A 137 -6.52 -10.89 -29.75
C PRO A 137 -7.21 -11.01 -31.12
N VAL A 138 -6.70 -10.30 -32.13
CA VAL A 138 -7.23 -10.35 -33.50
C VAL A 138 -6.38 -11.29 -34.34
N TYR A 139 -7.03 -12.24 -35.01
CA TYR A 139 -6.34 -13.16 -35.91
C TYR A 139 -5.70 -12.41 -37.10
N HIS A 140 -4.48 -12.78 -37.49
CA HIS A 140 -3.69 -12.03 -38.48
C HIS A 140 -4.39 -11.81 -39.83
N SER A 141 -5.30 -12.70 -40.26
CA SER A 141 -6.04 -12.51 -41.51
C SER A 141 -7.11 -11.41 -41.43
N LEU A 142 -7.60 -11.12 -40.21
CA LEU A 142 -8.61 -10.09 -39.94
C LEU A 142 -7.99 -8.76 -39.49
N SER A 143 -6.71 -8.73 -39.09
CA SER A 143 -6.07 -7.49 -38.62
C SER A 143 -5.98 -6.41 -39.70
N ARG A 144 -5.90 -6.79 -40.97
CA ARG A 144 -5.86 -5.85 -42.12
C ARG A 144 -7.20 -5.16 -42.38
N SER A 145 -8.34 -5.73 -41.97
CA SER A 145 -9.66 -5.12 -42.20
C SER A 145 -10.05 -4.11 -41.12
N PHE A 146 -9.37 -4.09 -39.96
CA PHE A 146 -9.66 -3.16 -38.87
C PHE A 146 -8.73 -1.94 -38.83
N ALA A 147 -7.64 -1.93 -39.58
CA ALA A 147 -6.63 -0.86 -39.56
C ALA A 147 -6.91 0.30 -40.55
N SER A 148 -8.10 0.37 -41.15
CA SER A 148 -8.38 1.29 -42.28
C SER A 148 -9.33 2.44 -41.98
N ASN A 149 -9.63 2.76 -40.72
CA ASN A 149 -10.54 3.86 -40.35
C ASN A 149 -9.96 4.79 -39.27
N ASP A 150 -8.71 5.23 -39.44
CA ASP A 150 -8.20 6.45 -38.81
C ASP A 150 -7.98 7.53 -39.87
#